data_AF-E3VNH1-F1
#
_entry.id   AF-E3VNH1-F1
#
_cell.length_a   1.000
_cell.length_b   1.000
_cell.length_c   1.000
_cell.angle_alpha   90.00
_cell.angle_beta   90.00
_cell.angle_gamma   90.00
#
_symmetry.space_group_name_H-M   'P 1'
#
loop_
_entity.id
_entity.type
_entity.pdbx_description
1 polymer ?
#
loop_
_entity_poly.entity_id
_entity_poly.type
_entity_poly.pdbx_seq_one_letter_code
_entity_poly.pdbx_strand_id
1 'polypeptide(L)'
;YYENFFNNCVEVMDYVMRNLNYLEEKTMQFHDLFYNAEGIESWITDLIGAQIATLVKSTWLTKDGFFGIWEGYFDASDHRKVGKYPYTDGPENTALNTIDVLLYALPGVMLLFPDLAKNIVKDLSNRALKEDTPEYVIFSLAFPENLIKYKEEIMKDPTISTDLKKLYGTIKRIANETGKDPKGRMPHYIRYSLTVDTYERIDINPEFVLLYYLIAKYTGDRELLKSVYEVARNAIESIMRTQTMDGLPYLTLPSGIEWIRNVNSMLRA
;
A
#
# COMPACT_ATOMS: atom_id res chain seq x y z
N TYR A 1 -16.85 -1.35 -10.12
CA TYR A 1 -17.73 -0.18 -9.96
C TYR A 1 -18.82 -0.13 -11.01
N TYR A 2 -18.51 -0.45 -12.28
CA TYR A 2 -19.52 -0.45 -13.36
C TYR A 2 -20.75 -1.34 -13.04
N GLU A 3 -20.58 -2.37 -12.21
CA GLU A 3 -21.65 -3.22 -11.65
C GLU A 3 -22.71 -2.47 -10.82
N ASN A 4 -22.49 -1.20 -10.49
CA ASN A 4 -23.52 -0.33 -9.89
C ASN A 4 -24.46 0.29 -10.92
N PHE A 5 -24.10 0.24 -12.21
CA PHE A 5 -24.84 0.85 -13.31
C PHE A 5 -25.39 -0.18 -14.30
N PHE A 6 -24.72 -1.33 -14.42
CA PHE A 6 -25.05 -2.36 -15.40
C PHE A 6 -25.12 -3.73 -14.73
N ASN A 7 -26.19 -4.47 -15.02
CA ASN A 7 -26.41 -5.83 -14.51
C ASN A 7 -25.71 -6.89 -15.36
N ASN A 8 -25.43 -6.60 -16.63
CA ASN A 8 -24.85 -7.55 -17.58
C ASN A 8 -24.18 -6.82 -18.77
N CYS A 9 -23.49 -7.58 -19.63
CA CYS A 9 -22.78 -7.05 -20.79
C CYS A 9 -23.69 -6.46 -21.88
N VAL A 10 -24.96 -6.90 -21.97
CA VAL A 10 -25.92 -6.37 -22.95
C VAL A 10 -26.27 -4.93 -22.60
N GLU A 11 -26.52 -4.63 -21.32
CA GLU A 11 -26.79 -3.25 -20.87
C GLU A 11 -25.60 -2.31 -21.12
N VAL A 12 -24.36 -2.81 -20.99
CA VAL A 12 -23.14 -2.04 -21.33
C VAL A 12 -23.11 -1.73 -22.83
N MET A 13 -23.35 -2.72 -23.69
CA MET A 13 -23.37 -2.55 -25.14
C MET A 13 -24.46 -1.57 -25.57
N ASP A 14 -25.66 -1.73 -25.02
CA ASP A 14 -26.80 -0.84 -25.24
C ASP A 14 -26.49 0.60 -24.85
N TYR A 15 -25.82 0.80 -23.70
CA TYR A 15 -25.40 2.12 -23.27
C TYR A 15 -24.43 2.75 -24.26
N VAL A 16 -23.41 2.00 -24.72
CA VAL A 16 -22.44 2.50 -25.71
C VAL A 16 -23.13 2.86 -27.02
N MET A 17 -24.00 1.99 -27.55
CA MET A 17 -24.71 2.24 -28.81
C MET A 17 -25.60 3.50 -28.74
N ARG A 18 -26.32 3.70 -27.64
CA ARG A 18 -27.21 4.86 -27.46
C ARG A 18 -26.45 6.16 -27.23
N ASN A 19 -25.21 6.09 -26.73
CA ASN A 19 -24.42 7.26 -26.33
C ASN A 19 -23.13 7.44 -27.16
N LEU A 20 -23.00 6.78 -28.31
CA LEU A 20 -21.75 6.74 -29.08
C LEU A 20 -21.20 8.14 -29.38
N ASN A 21 -22.04 9.03 -29.91
CA ASN A 21 -21.63 10.40 -30.24
C ASN A 21 -21.14 11.16 -29.01
N TYR A 22 -21.81 11.01 -27.86
CA TYR A 22 -21.40 11.65 -26.60
C TYR A 22 -20.04 11.11 -26.11
N LEU A 23 -19.84 9.79 -26.17
CA LEU A 23 -18.60 9.15 -25.74
C LEU A 23 -17.42 9.52 -26.65
N GLU A 24 -17.65 9.54 -27.97
CA GLU A 24 -16.66 9.97 -28.95
C GLU A 24 -16.29 11.44 -28.75
N GLU A 25 -17.27 12.33 -28.65
CA GLU A 25 -17.04 13.77 -28.44
C GLU A 25 -16.21 14.01 -27.16
N LYS A 26 -16.54 13.35 -26.05
CA LYS A 26 -15.77 13.48 -24.81
C LYS A 26 -14.36 12.94 -24.91
N THR A 27 -14.18 11.82 -25.61
CA THR A 27 -12.86 11.22 -25.84
C THR A 27 -12.00 12.14 -26.71
N MET A 28 -12.56 12.69 -27.79
CA MET A 28 -11.87 13.61 -28.68
C MET A 28 -11.54 14.93 -27.98
N GLN A 29 -12.43 15.47 -27.15
CA GLN A 29 -12.14 16.65 -26.32
C GLN A 29 -10.94 16.42 -25.40
N PHE A 30 -10.87 15.27 -24.73
CA PHE A 30 -9.73 14.94 -23.87
C PHE A 30 -8.44 14.75 -24.70
N HIS A 31 -8.52 14.01 -25.81
CA HIS A 31 -7.41 13.83 -26.74
C HIS A 31 -6.86 15.18 -27.21
N ASP A 32 -7.71 16.07 -27.70
CA ASP A 32 -7.29 17.34 -28.29
C ASP A 32 -6.74 18.30 -27.25
N LEU A 33 -7.31 18.33 -26.04
CA LEU A 33 -6.75 19.10 -24.92
C LEU A 33 -5.35 18.63 -24.54
N PHE A 34 -5.13 17.32 -24.60
CA PHE A 34 -3.86 16.70 -24.25
C PHE A 34 -2.81 16.88 -25.35
N TYR A 35 -3.18 16.65 -26.61
CA TYR A 35 -2.26 16.69 -27.76
C TYR A 35 -1.98 18.08 -28.31
N ASN A 36 -2.86 19.05 -28.09
CA ASN A 36 -2.67 20.43 -28.53
C ASN A 36 -2.15 21.36 -27.42
N ALA A 37 -1.60 20.80 -26.34
CA ALA A 37 -1.00 21.59 -25.27
C ALA A 37 0.18 22.42 -25.80
N GLU A 38 0.12 23.74 -25.63
CA GLU A 38 1.17 24.65 -26.10
C GLU A 38 2.47 24.47 -25.29
N GLY A 39 3.60 24.58 -25.98
CA GLY A 39 4.93 24.53 -25.35
C GLY A 39 5.43 23.14 -24.95
N ILE A 40 4.75 22.07 -25.39
CA ILE A 40 5.19 20.69 -25.17
C ILE A 40 5.52 20.05 -26.52
N GLU A 41 6.69 19.41 -26.62
CA GLU A 41 7.08 18.66 -27.82
C GLU A 41 6.23 17.39 -27.99
N SER A 42 5.85 17.06 -29.22
CA SER A 42 4.92 15.95 -29.50
C SER A 42 5.35 14.61 -28.93
N TRP A 43 6.66 14.32 -28.90
CA TRP A 43 7.17 13.06 -28.36
C TRP A 43 7.02 12.96 -26.83
N ILE A 44 7.00 14.10 -26.11
CA ILE A 44 6.73 14.14 -24.67
C ILE A 44 5.26 13.83 -24.43
N THR A 45 4.38 14.42 -25.24
CA THR A 45 2.95 14.13 -25.20
C THR A 45 2.67 12.65 -25.48
N ASP A 46 3.30 12.07 -26.51
CA ASP A 46 3.20 10.63 -26.80
C ASP A 46 3.68 9.77 -25.62
N LEU A 47 4.79 10.15 -24.99
CA LEU A 47 5.31 9.45 -23.82
C LEU A 47 4.32 9.47 -22.66
N ILE A 48 3.77 10.64 -22.32
CA ILE A 48 2.78 10.76 -21.23
C ILE A 48 1.49 10.01 -21.60
N GLY A 49 1.02 10.11 -22.84
CA GLY A 49 -0.17 9.41 -23.33
C GLY A 49 -0.03 7.89 -23.21
N ALA A 50 1.14 7.36 -23.58
CA ALA A 50 1.46 5.95 -23.40
C ALA A 50 1.43 5.51 -21.92
N GLN A 51 1.88 6.37 -21.00
CA GLN A 51 1.80 6.08 -19.56
C GLN A 51 0.36 6.12 -19.02
N ILE A 52 -0.46 7.09 -19.43
CA ILE A 52 -1.87 7.19 -19.02
C ILE A 52 -2.66 5.94 -19.45
N ALA A 53 -2.37 5.41 -20.64
CA ALA A 53 -3.00 4.17 -21.12
C ALA A 53 -2.76 2.95 -20.20
N THR A 54 -1.71 3.00 -19.36
CA THR A 54 -1.45 1.97 -18.34
C THR A 54 -2.51 1.96 -17.25
N LEU A 55 -3.12 3.10 -16.90
CA LEU A 55 -4.15 3.17 -15.85
C LEU A 55 -5.36 2.28 -16.16
N VAL A 56 -5.81 2.23 -17.41
CA VAL A 56 -6.97 1.40 -17.80
C VAL A 56 -6.66 -0.10 -17.68
N LYS A 57 -5.40 -0.47 -17.91
CA LYS A 57 -4.98 -1.87 -17.83
C LYS A 57 -4.74 -2.24 -16.37
N SER A 58 -3.94 -1.42 -15.65
CA SER A 58 -3.29 -1.77 -14.39
C SER A 58 -4.06 -1.32 -13.16
N THR A 59 -5.37 -1.16 -13.28
CA THR A 59 -6.21 -0.76 -12.15
C THR A 59 -7.44 -1.64 -11.98
N TRP A 60 -7.89 -1.74 -10.74
CA TRP A 60 -9.10 -2.42 -10.36
C TRP A 60 -9.97 -1.50 -9.53
N LEU A 61 -11.19 -1.24 -10.01
CA LEU A 61 -12.19 -0.51 -9.26
C LEU A 61 -13.39 -1.42 -8.97
N THR A 62 -13.54 -1.84 -7.72
CA THR A 62 -14.57 -2.79 -7.28
C THR A 62 -15.94 -2.13 -7.19
N LYS A 63 -17.00 -2.93 -6.97
CA LYS A 63 -18.37 -2.43 -6.81
C LYS A 63 -18.51 -1.50 -5.60
N ASP A 64 -17.85 -1.83 -4.50
CA ASP A 64 -17.81 -1.08 -3.24
C ASP A 64 -16.84 0.10 -3.25
N GLY A 65 -16.09 0.31 -4.34
CA GLY A 65 -15.25 1.50 -4.53
C GLY A 65 -13.82 1.37 -4.05
N PHE A 66 -13.35 0.15 -3.71
CA PHE A 66 -11.92 -0.10 -3.57
C PHE A 66 -11.24 0.12 -4.91
N PHE A 67 -10.21 0.98 -4.91
CA PHE A 67 -9.39 1.28 -6.07
C PHE A 67 -7.97 0.79 -5.83
N GLY A 68 -7.58 -0.23 -6.59
CA GLY A 68 -6.25 -0.83 -6.54
C GLY A 68 -5.49 -0.56 -7.83
N ILE A 69 -4.21 -0.22 -7.72
CA ILE A 69 -3.28 -0.10 -8.83
C ILE A 69 -2.25 -1.22 -8.71
N TRP A 70 -2.12 -2.04 -9.75
CA TRP A 70 -1.09 -3.06 -9.80
C TRP A 70 0.27 -2.43 -10.04
N GLU A 71 1.25 -2.80 -9.23
CA GLU A 71 2.67 -2.49 -9.48
C GLU A 71 3.16 -3.13 -10.79
N GLY A 72 2.71 -4.35 -11.07
CA GLY A 72 2.99 -5.09 -12.29
C GLY A 72 2.16 -6.38 -12.39
N TYR A 73 2.13 -6.99 -13.59
CA TYR A 73 1.32 -8.19 -13.88
C TYR A 73 2.06 -9.53 -13.71
N PHE A 74 3.23 -9.51 -13.10
CA PHE A 74 4.06 -10.71 -13.03
C PHE A 74 3.60 -11.68 -11.93
N ASP A 75 3.58 -12.97 -12.28
CA ASP A 75 3.32 -14.09 -11.37
C ASP A 75 4.65 -14.83 -11.07
N ALA A 76 4.87 -15.28 -9.83
CA ALA A 76 6.02 -16.09 -9.42
C ALA A 76 6.12 -17.43 -10.18
N SER A 77 5.07 -17.88 -10.85
CA SER A 77 5.11 -19.05 -11.75
C SER A 77 5.82 -18.79 -13.09
N ASP A 78 6.26 -17.55 -13.35
CA ASP A 78 6.87 -17.19 -14.61
C ASP A 78 8.26 -17.81 -14.81
N HIS A 79 8.40 -18.65 -15.83
CA HIS A 79 9.66 -19.24 -16.29
C HIS A 79 10.81 -18.23 -16.46
N ARG A 80 10.53 -16.93 -16.65
CA ARG A 80 11.53 -15.86 -16.72
C ARG A 80 12.26 -15.62 -15.39
N LYS A 81 11.78 -16.15 -14.25
CA LYS A 81 12.53 -16.17 -12.98
C LYS A 81 13.51 -17.35 -12.88
N VAL A 82 13.48 -18.29 -13.82
CA VAL A 82 14.34 -19.49 -13.85
C VAL A 82 15.06 -19.55 -15.21
N GLY A 83 16.26 -19.00 -15.29
CA GLY A 83 17.02 -18.95 -16.54
C GLY A 83 18.35 -18.21 -16.42
N LYS A 84 19.02 -17.98 -17.56
CA LYS A 84 20.33 -17.31 -17.63
C LYS A 84 20.29 -15.84 -17.18
N TYR A 85 19.11 -15.21 -17.24
CA TYR A 85 18.86 -13.83 -16.82
C TYR A 85 17.53 -13.78 -16.06
N PRO A 86 17.50 -14.30 -14.81
CA PRO A 86 16.27 -14.38 -14.06
C PRO A 86 15.79 -12.96 -13.71
N TYR A 87 14.50 -12.69 -13.91
CA TYR A 87 13.88 -11.47 -13.42
C TYR A 87 13.67 -11.59 -11.90
N THR A 88 14.58 -10.99 -11.12
CA THR A 88 14.60 -11.12 -9.65
C THR A 88 13.86 -10.00 -8.92
N ASP A 89 13.57 -8.90 -9.59
CA ASP A 89 13.12 -7.66 -8.94
C ASP A 89 11.61 -7.48 -9.14
N GLY A 90 10.90 -7.08 -8.08
CA GLY A 90 9.43 -6.94 -8.08
C GLY A 90 8.71 -8.03 -7.27
N PRO A 91 7.45 -7.79 -6.89
CA PRO A 91 6.72 -8.64 -5.96
C PRO A 91 6.51 -10.04 -6.54
N GLU A 92 6.58 -11.06 -5.68
CA GLU A 92 6.36 -12.46 -6.07
C GLU A 92 4.93 -12.73 -6.55
N ASN A 93 3.97 -11.93 -6.09
CA ASN A 93 2.57 -12.04 -6.47
C ASN A 93 2.02 -10.64 -6.77
N THR A 94 0.79 -10.59 -7.25
CA THR A 94 -0.03 -9.38 -7.36
C THR A 94 0.13 -8.44 -6.16
N ALA A 95 0.72 -7.26 -6.41
CA ALA A 95 0.85 -6.18 -5.44
C ALA A 95 -0.02 -5.00 -5.86
N LEU A 96 -1.00 -4.68 -5.04
CA LEU A 96 -1.92 -3.57 -5.20
C LEU A 96 -1.47 -2.42 -4.29
N ASN A 97 -1.47 -1.21 -4.83
CA ASN A 97 -1.20 0.02 -4.09
C ASN A 97 0.13 0.00 -3.32
N THR A 98 1.19 -0.52 -3.94
CA THR A 98 2.55 -0.52 -3.37
C THR A 98 3.01 0.92 -3.09
N ILE A 99 3.22 1.27 -1.82
CA ILE A 99 3.36 2.68 -1.40
C ILE A 99 4.57 3.38 -2.02
N ASP A 100 5.73 2.70 -2.06
CA ASP A 100 6.96 3.23 -2.64
C ASP A 100 6.83 3.47 -4.15
N VAL A 101 6.01 2.68 -4.84
CA VAL A 101 5.70 2.88 -6.26
C VAL A 101 4.62 3.96 -6.45
N LEU A 102 3.63 4.00 -5.56
CA LEU A 102 2.59 5.02 -5.57
C LEU A 102 3.15 6.43 -5.39
N LEU A 103 4.28 6.60 -4.69
CA LEU A 103 4.96 7.89 -4.57
C LEU A 103 5.13 8.58 -5.94
N TYR A 104 5.39 7.79 -6.98
CA TYR A 104 5.62 8.26 -8.35
C TYR A 104 4.33 8.26 -9.18
N ALA A 105 3.46 7.26 -9.01
CA ALA A 105 2.28 7.06 -9.86
C ALA A 105 1.05 7.86 -9.42
N LEU A 106 0.84 7.99 -8.11
CA LEU A 106 -0.37 8.58 -7.53
C LEU A 106 -0.57 10.07 -7.86
N PRO A 107 0.47 10.91 -8.05
CA PRO A 107 0.30 12.26 -8.58
C PRO A 107 -0.41 12.30 -9.94
N GLY A 108 -0.12 11.36 -10.84
CA GLY A 108 -0.80 11.27 -12.14
C GLY A 108 -2.28 10.91 -12.00
N VAL A 109 -2.59 9.97 -11.11
CA VAL A 109 -3.98 9.61 -10.77
C VAL A 109 -4.70 10.79 -10.14
N MET A 110 -4.05 11.54 -9.23
CA MET A 110 -4.64 12.70 -8.57
C MET A 110 -5.03 13.80 -9.57
N LEU A 111 -4.22 14.03 -10.61
CA LEU A 111 -4.50 15.02 -11.66
C LEU A 111 -5.73 14.67 -12.50
N LEU A 112 -5.91 13.39 -12.82
CA LEU A 112 -7.00 12.92 -13.68
C LEU A 112 -8.26 12.56 -12.89
N PHE A 113 -8.09 11.92 -11.74
CA PHE A 113 -9.12 11.30 -10.91
C PHE A 113 -8.83 11.54 -9.42
N PRO A 114 -8.95 12.78 -8.91
CA PRO A 114 -8.57 13.13 -7.55
C PRO A 114 -9.28 12.28 -6.49
N ASP A 115 -10.56 11.95 -6.68
CA ASP A 115 -11.30 11.14 -5.69
C ASP A 115 -10.78 9.69 -5.59
N LEU A 116 -10.27 9.12 -6.68
CA LEU A 116 -9.63 7.81 -6.65
C LEU A 116 -8.31 7.85 -5.87
N ALA A 117 -7.51 8.90 -6.05
CA ALA A 117 -6.28 9.09 -5.30
C ALA A 117 -6.56 9.26 -3.79
N LYS A 118 -7.60 10.02 -3.43
CA LYS A 118 -8.04 10.17 -2.04
C LYS A 118 -8.50 8.83 -1.44
N ASN A 119 -9.21 8.01 -2.21
CA ASN A 119 -9.66 6.69 -1.76
C ASN A 119 -8.49 5.75 -1.46
N ILE A 120 -7.43 5.76 -2.28
CA ILE A 120 -6.20 5.00 -2.00
C ILE A 120 -5.60 5.41 -0.66
N VAL A 121 -5.41 6.71 -0.41
CA VAL A 121 -4.84 7.20 0.87
C VAL A 121 -5.69 6.77 2.07
N LYS A 122 -7.03 6.88 1.95
CA LYS A 122 -7.95 6.46 3.01
C LYS A 122 -7.87 4.95 3.27
N ASP A 123 -7.90 4.13 2.22
CA ASP A 123 -7.80 2.68 2.35
C ASP A 123 -6.47 2.25 2.98
N LEU A 124 -5.34 2.81 2.52
CA LEU A 124 -4.03 2.55 3.12
C LEU A 124 -3.97 2.98 4.60
N SER A 125 -4.55 4.14 4.95
CA SER A 125 -4.60 4.60 6.35
C SER A 125 -5.36 3.63 7.26
N ASN A 126 -6.41 3.00 6.75
CA ASN A 126 -7.19 2.01 7.49
C ASN A 126 -6.42 0.70 7.74
N ARG A 127 -5.33 0.47 6.98
CA ARG A 127 -4.48 -0.71 7.01
C ARG A 127 -3.16 -0.50 7.76
N ALA A 128 -2.94 0.66 8.36
CA ALA A 128 -1.80 0.85 9.26
C ALA A 128 -1.81 -0.21 10.37
N LEU A 129 -0.63 -0.62 10.85
CA LEU A 129 -0.49 -1.65 11.88
C LEU A 129 -1.15 -1.21 13.20
N LYS A 130 -2.20 -1.91 13.62
CA LYS A 130 -2.97 -1.60 14.83
C LYS A 130 -2.62 -2.55 15.96
N GLU A 131 -2.75 -2.08 17.19
CA GLU A 131 -2.78 -2.97 18.35
C GLU A 131 -3.89 -4.02 18.20
N ASP A 132 -3.78 -5.11 18.96
CA ASP A 132 -4.79 -6.17 19.01
C ASP A 132 -5.01 -6.93 17.67
N THR A 133 -4.03 -6.90 16.77
CA THR A 133 -4.00 -7.76 15.57
C THR A 133 -2.89 -8.81 15.64
N PRO A 134 -3.04 -9.96 14.93
CA PRO A 134 -1.97 -10.96 14.84
C PRO A 134 -0.66 -10.39 14.29
N GLU A 135 -0.73 -9.50 13.29
CA GLU A 135 0.44 -8.84 12.71
C GLU A 135 1.17 -8.03 13.78
N TYR A 136 0.44 -7.29 14.62
CA TYR A 136 1.07 -6.51 15.69
C TYR A 136 1.88 -7.38 16.65
N VAL A 137 1.38 -8.58 16.99
CA VAL A 137 2.14 -9.54 17.79
C VAL A 137 3.43 -9.94 17.09
N ILE A 138 3.34 -10.31 15.81
CA ILE A 138 4.50 -10.74 15.01
C ILE A 138 5.56 -9.64 14.95
N PHE A 139 5.18 -8.42 14.56
CA PHE A 139 6.11 -7.31 14.41
C PHE A 139 6.63 -6.78 15.75
N SER A 140 5.85 -6.89 16.84
CA SER A 140 6.32 -6.52 18.17
C SER A 140 7.35 -7.52 18.70
N LEU A 141 7.15 -8.81 18.46
CA LEU A 141 8.08 -9.86 18.87
C LEU A 141 9.31 -10.00 17.98
N ALA A 142 9.38 -9.26 16.87
CA ALA A 142 10.59 -9.16 16.06
C ALA A 142 11.72 -8.44 16.81
N PHE A 143 11.39 -7.52 17.73
CA PHE A 143 12.39 -6.84 18.56
C PHE A 143 12.93 -7.76 19.65
N PRO A 144 14.26 -7.96 19.76
CA PRO A 144 14.85 -8.83 20.78
C PRO A 144 14.42 -8.46 22.21
N GLU A 145 14.33 -7.17 22.52
CA GLU A 145 13.92 -6.66 23.84
C GLU A 145 12.51 -7.12 24.22
N ASN A 146 11.58 -7.07 23.25
CA ASN A 146 10.21 -7.53 23.46
C ASN A 146 10.15 -9.06 23.58
N LEU A 147 10.88 -9.78 22.73
CA LEU A 147 10.89 -11.23 22.72
C LEU A 147 11.42 -11.82 24.02
N ILE A 148 12.47 -11.23 24.60
CA ILE A 148 13.03 -11.64 25.89
C ILE A 148 11.98 -11.51 26.98
N LYS A 149 11.37 -10.33 27.12
CA LYS A 149 10.30 -10.11 28.11
C LYS A 149 9.10 -11.02 27.90
N TYR A 150 8.71 -11.26 26.66
CA TYR A 150 7.60 -12.15 26.35
C TYR A 150 7.85 -13.59 26.83
N LYS A 151 9.08 -14.09 26.63
CA LYS A 151 9.48 -15.40 27.16
C LYS A 151 9.47 -15.43 28.69
N GLU A 152 9.92 -14.35 29.35
CA GLU A 152 9.83 -14.23 30.82
C GLU A 152 8.40 -14.30 31.33
N GLU A 153 7.46 -13.65 30.64
CA GLU A 153 6.05 -13.65 31.02
C GLU A 153 5.39 -15.01 30.76
N ILE A 154 5.70 -15.67 29.63
CA ILE A 154 5.23 -17.04 29.37
C ILE A 154 5.74 -18.04 30.41
N MET A 155 6.98 -17.90 30.88
CA MET A 155 7.50 -18.78 31.92
C MET A 155 6.71 -18.66 33.23
N LYS A 156 6.10 -17.50 33.50
CA LYS A 156 5.24 -17.27 34.67
C LYS A 156 3.79 -17.72 34.42
N ASP A 157 3.25 -17.42 33.24
CA ASP A 157 1.91 -17.84 32.81
C ASP A 157 1.94 -18.36 31.37
N PRO A 158 2.07 -19.69 31.17
CA PRO A 158 2.07 -20.29 29.84
C PRO A 158 0.79 -20.06 29.02
N THR A 159 -0.34 -19.76 29.69
CA THR A 159 -1.63 -19.54 29.02
C THR A 159 -1.66 -18.26 28.18
N ILE A 160 -0.71 -17.35 28.38
CA ILE A 160 -0.53 -16.15 27.54
C ILE A 160 -0.39 -16.54 26.05
N SER A 161 0.23 -17.69 25.76
CA SER A 161 0.46 -18.13 24.38
C SER A 161 -0.78 -18.69 23.66
N THR A 162 -1.84 -19.04 24.41
CA THR A 162 -3.05 -19.70 23.88
C THR A 162 -4.34 -18.92 24.11
N ASP A 163 -4.31 -17.89 24.97
CA ASP A 163 -5.41 -16.94 25.17
C ASP A 163 -5.09 -15.62 24.45
N LEU A 164 -5.83 -15.33 23.37
CA LEU A 164 -5.60 -14.13 22.54
C LEU A 164 -5.72 -12.82 23.32
N LYS A 165 -6.63 -12.74 24.30
CA LYS A 165 -6.81 -11.51 25.08
C LYS A 165 -5.62 -11.30 26.01
N LYS A 166 -5.12 -12.36 26.65
CA LYS A 166 -3.89 -12.31 27.43
C LYS A 166 -2.68 -12.00 26.56
N LEU A 167 -2.58 -12.62 25.38
CA LEU A 167 -1.51 -12.39 24.42
C LEU A 167 -1.43 -10.91 24.04
N TYR A 168 -2.51 -10.34 23.51
CA TYR A 168 -2.53 -8.94 23.08
C TYR A 168 -2.26 -7.97 24.22
N GLY A 169 -2.87 -8.19 25.40
CA GLY A 169 -2.60 -7.39 26.59
C GLY A 169 -1.14 -7.44 27.04
N THR A 170 -0.52 -8.62 26.97
CA THR A 170 0.88 -8.83 27.35
C THR A 170 1.83 -8.15 26.36
N ILE A 171 1.61 -8.32 25.05
CA ILE A 171 2.44 -7.71 24.01
C ILE A 171 2.36 -6.18 24.07
N LYS A 172 1.16 -5.61 24.21
CA LYS A 172 0.98 -4.16 24.35
C LYS A 172 1.73 -3.61 25.56
N ARG A 173 1.65 -4.29 26.71
CA ARG A 173 2.39 -3.88 27.91
C ARG A 173 3.90 -3.95 27.67
N ILE A 174 4.40 -5.05 27.11
CA ILE A 174 5.83 -5.23 26.83
C ILE A 174 6.35 -4.14 25.87
N ALA A 175 5.65 -3.88 24.76
CA ALA A 175 6.04 -2.88 23.77
C ALA A 175 6.11 -1.46 24.39
N ASN A 176 5.18 -1.14 25.30
CA ASN A 176 5.22 0.10 26.06
C ASN A 176 6.39 0.15 27.05
N GLU A 177 6.71 -0.95 27.74
CA GLU A 177 7.79 -1.02 28.71
C GLU A 177 9.19 -0.93 28.08
N THR A 178 9.38 -1.52 26.90
CA THR A 178 10.67 -1.50 26.17
C THR A 178 10.82 -0.25 25.30
N GLY A 179 9.71 0.43 25.00
CA GLY A 179 9.64 1.49 24.00
C GLY A 179 9.69 1.00 22.55
N LYS A 180 9.79 -0.32 22.32
CA LYS A 180 9.86 -0.92 20.98
C LYS A 180 8.45 -1.26 20.49
N ASP A 181 7.70 -0.23 20.09
CA ASP A 181 6.32 -0.35 19.64
C ASP A 181 6.13 -0.05 18.13
N PRO A 182 5.87 -1.08 17.29
CA PRO A 182 5.73 -0.92 15.84
C PRO A 182 4.36 -0.39 15.40
N LYS A 183 3.43 -0.11 16.33
CA LYS A 183 2.11 0.45 16.00
C LYS A 183 2.22 1.65 15.07
N GLY A 184 1.38 1.71 14.05
CA GLY A 184 1.31 2.82 13.10
C GLY A 184 2.17 2.65 11.85
N ARG A 185 2.99 1.59 11.75
CA ARG A 185 3.67 1.26 10.49
C ARG A 185 2.67 1.05 9.36
N MET A 186 3.03 1.55 8.19
CA MET A 186 2.24 1.45 6.99
C MET A 186 2.57 0.16 6.25
N PRO A 187 1.59 -0.46 5.57
CA PRO A 187 1.82 -1.66 4.78
C PRO A 187 2.66 -1.32 3.55
N HIS A 188 3.51 -2.24 3.10
CA HIS A 188 4.24 -2.04 1.85
C HIS A 188 3.29 -2.14 0.64
N TYR A 189 2.49 -3.20 0.53
CA TYR A 189 1.40 -3.33 -0.45
C TYR A 189 0.25 -4.23 0.00
N ILE A 190 -0.81 -4.28 -0.80
CA ILE A 190 -1.99 -5.12 -0.61
C ILE A 190 -1.92 -6.33 -1.57
N ARG A 191 -2.06 -7.55 -1.04
CA ARG A 191 -2.06 -8.79 -1.83
C ARG A 191 -3.39 -8.96 -2.59
N TYR A 192 -3.44 -9.89 -3.54
CA TYR A 192 -4.69 -10.26 -4.24
C TYR A 192 -5.83 -10.70 -3.31
N SER A 193 -5.50 -11.25 -2.13
CA SER A 193 -6.44 -11.64 -1.07
C SER A 193 -6.97 -10.45 -0.27
N LEU A 194 -6.61 -9.22 -0.64
CA LEU A 194 -6.91 -7.97 0.06
C LEU A 194 -6.32 -7.88 1.47
N THR A 195 -5.34 -8.73 1.78
CA THR A 195 -4.53 -8.68 3.01
C THR A 195 -3.24 -7.91 2.77
N VAL A 196 -2.65 -7.37 3.83
CA VAL A 196 -1.35 -6.69 3.76
C VAL A 196 -0.22 -7.69 3.52
N ASP A 197 0.84 -7.24 2.84
CA ASP A 197 2.04 -8.04 2.67
C ASP A 197 2.92 -8.10 3.92
N THR A 198 3.31 -6.93 4.44
CA THR A 198 4.34 -6.74 5.45
C THR A 198 4.42 -5.27 5.93
N TYR A 199 5.20 -5.01 6.99
CA TYR A 199 5.31 -3.68 7.63
C TYR A 199 6.75 -3.26 7.99
N GLU A 200 7.79 -4.01 7.63
CA GLU A 200 9.17 -3.78 8.10
C GLU A 200 9.89 -2.61 7.42
N ARG A 201 9.48 -2.24 6.21
CA ARG A 201 10.20 -1.29 5.37
C ARG A 201 10.13 0.12 5.93
N ILE A 202 11.28 0.75 6.10
CA ILE A 202 11.41 2.05 6.79
C ILE A 202 10.97 3.25 5.94
N ASP A 203 11.14 3.16 4.62
CA ASP A 203 10.82 4.17 3.63
C ASP A 203 9.30 4.37 3.44
N ILE A 204 8.52 3.32 3.67
CA ILE A 204 7.07 3.31 3.45
C ILE A 204 6.33 4.33 4.33
N ASN A 205 6.74 4.48 5.58
CA ASN A 205 6.09 5.42 6.51
C ASN A 205 6.22 6.89 6.05
N PRO A 206 7.41 7.44 5.77
CA PRO A 206 7.54 8.81 5.27
C PRO A 206 6.91 8.98 3.88
N GLU A 207 6.99 7.99 3.00
CA GLU A 207 6.37 8.05 1.67
C GLU A 207 4.84 8.14 1.75
N PHE A 208 4.21 7.36 2.63
CA PHE A 208 2.78 7.50 2.91
C PHE A 208 2.43 8.92 3.37
N VAL A 209 3.21 9.50 4.29
CA VAL A 209 2.98 10.87 4.79
C VAL A 209 3.10 11.90 3.67
N LEU A 210 4.09 11.75 2.78
CA LEU A 210 4.26 12.62 1.61
C LEU A 210 3.07 12.53 0.66
N LEU A 211 2.62 11.31 0.33
CA LEU A 211 1.47 11.07 -0.53
C LEU A 211 0.19 11.67 0.05
N TYR A 212 -0.11 11.35 1.30
CA TYR A 212 -1.27 11.87 2.03
C TYR A 212 -1.27 13.41 2.01
N TYR A 213 -0.15 14.03 2.37
CA TYR A 213 -0.08 15.48 2.47
C TYR A 213 -0.17 16.15 1.10
N LEU A 214 0.51 15.61 0.09
CA LEU A 214 0.44 16.10 -1.30
C LEU A 214 -1.01 16.11 -1.80
N ILE A 215 -1.72 14.99 -1.64
CA ILE A 215 -3.10 14.84 -2.15
C ILE A 215 -4.06 15.78 -1.41
N ALA A 216 -3.97 15.83 -0.08
CA ALA A 216 -4.80 16.73 0.72
C ALA A 216 -4.53 18.21 0.37
N LYS A 217 -3.25 18.57 0.19
CA LYS A 217 -2.84 19.94 -0.15
C LYS A 217 -3.30 20.34 -1.55
N TYR A 218 -3.05 19.48 -2.53
CA TYR A 218 -3.36 19.74 -3.94
C TYR A 218 -4.87 19.86 -4.18
N THR A 219 -5.65 18.98 -3.56
CA THR A 219 -7.11 18.97 -3.71
C THR A 219 -7.83 19.96 -2.79
N GLY A 220 -7.12 20.61 -1.86
CA GLY A 220 -7.72 21.47 -0.84
C GLY A 220 -8.59 20.73 0.18
N ASP A 221 -8.49 19.40 0.26
CA ASP A 221 -9.38 18.54 1.04
C ASP A 221 -9.00 18.52 2.53
N ARG A 222 -9.58 19.45 3.29
CA ARG A 222 -9.36 19.57 4.73
C ARG A 222 -9.88 18.38 5.53
N GLU A 223 -10.91 17.69 5.04
CA GLU A 223 -11.48 16.54 5.74
C GLU A 223 -10.58 15.31 5.57
N LEU A 224 -10.01 15.10 4.38
CA LEU A 224 -8.95 14.12 4.19
C LEU A 224 -7.78 14.39 5.14
N LEU A 225 -7.30 15.64 5.19
CA LEU A 225 -6.22 16.05 6.09
C LEU A 225 -6.50 15.64 7.55
N LYS A 226 -7.66 16.02 8.09
CA LYS A 226 -8.03 15.69 9.48
C LYS A 226 -8.18 14.20 9.72
N SER A 227 -8.85 13.49 8.80
CA SER A 227 -9.20 12.08 8.97
C SER A 227 -7.99 11.15 8.99
N VAL A 228 -6.91 11.50 8.28
CA VAL A 228 -5.70 10.67 8.15
C VAL A 228 -4.56 11.16 9.04
N TYR A 229 -4.65 12.37 9.60
CA TYR A 229 -3.59 13.01 10.38
C TYR A 229 -3.03 12.12 11.50
N GLU A 230 -3.89 11.52 12.33
CA GLU A 230 -3.42 10.68 13.44
C GLU A 230 -2.67 9.44 12.96
N VAL A 231 -3.08 8.85 11.82
CA VAL A 231 -2.38 7.72 11.20
C VAL A 231 -1.02 8.17 10.68
N ALA A 232 -0.97 9.29 9.96
CA ALA A 232 0.27 9.88 9.45
C ALA A 232 1.25 10.24 10.57
N ARG A 233 0.78 10.81 11.68
CA ARG A 233 1.59 11.09 12.87
C ARG A 233 2.16 9.79 13.45
N ASN A 234 1.31 8.79 13.66
CA ASN A 234 1.71 7.51 14.23
C ASN A 234 2.73 6.77 13.34
N ALA A 235 2.66 6.92 12.01
CA ALA A 235 3.63 6.35 11.09
C ALA A 235 5.05 6.91 11.34
N ILE A 236 5.19 8.23 11.53
CA ILE A 236 6.47 8.85 11.87
C ILE A 236 6.91 8.49 13.29
N GLU A 237 6.01 8.56 14.26
CA GLU A 237 6.33 8.21 15.65
C GLU A 237 6.77 6.75 15.79
N SER A 238 6.24 5.84 14.97
CA SER A 238 6.68 4.45 14.95
C SER A 238 8.15 4.31 14.54
N ILE A 239 8.61 5.10 13.55
CA ILE A 239 10.02 5.14 13.18
C ILE A 239 10.84 5.59 14.40
N MET A 240 10.45 6.68 15.06
CA MET A 240 11.14 7.20 16.25
C MET A 240 11.24 6.18 17.40
N ARG A 241 10.23 5.32 17.56
CA ARG A 241 10.25 4.27 18.58
C ARG A 241 11.11 3.06 18.20
N THR A 242 11.18 2.74 16.92
CA THR A 242 11.62 1.40 16.48
C THR A 242 12.78 1.36 15.50
N GLN A 243 13.00 2.41 14.70
CA GLN A 243 13.86 2.43 13.52
C GLN A 243 14.61 3.77 13.40
N THR A 244 15.28 4.19 14.46
CA THR A 244 16.15 5.38 14.42
C THR A 244 17.54 5.12 14.98
N MET A 245 18.52 5.79 14.38
CA MET A 245 19.88 5.93 14.91
C MET A 245 20.21 7.43 14.90
N ASP A 246 20.58 7.98 16.05
CA ASP A 246 20.85 9.43 16.24
C ASP A 246 19.73 10.36 15.74
N GLY A 247 18.47 9.90 15.86
CA GLY A 247 17.29 10.66 15.44
C GLY A 247 16.99 10.63 13.94
N LEU A 248 17.79 9.91 13.14
CA LEU A 248 17.52 9.69 11.71
C LEU A 248 16.87 8.33 11.48
N PRO A 249 15.95 8.20 10.50
CA PRO A 249 15.41 6.91 10.10
C PRO A 249 16.54 5.96 9.68
N TYR A 250 16.66 4.83 10.37
CA TYR A 250 17.61 3.78 10.03
C TYR A 250 16.95 2.41 10.15
N LEU A 251 17.09 1.57 9.12
CA LEU A 251 16.55 0.21 9.16
C LEU A 251 17.33 -0.62 10.17
N THR A 252 16.76 -0.81 11.36
CA THR A 252 17.34 -1.65 12.40
C THR A 252 16.79 -3.06 12.30
N LEU A 253 17.67 -4.06 12.15
CA LEU A 253 17.29 -5.47 12.14
C LEU A 253 17.37 -6.08 13.55
N PRO A 254 16.42 -6.97 13.92
CA PRO A 254 15.25 -7.38 13.14
C PRO A 254 14.15 -6.32 13.18
N SER A 255 13.56 -5.99 12.02
CA SER A 255 12.42 -5.06 11.94
C SER A 255 11.08 -5.74 11.73
N GLY A 256 11.06 -7.05 11.47
CA GLY A 256 9.82 -7.81 11.32
C GLY A 256 10.10 -9.29 11.03
N ILE A 257 9.63 -9.73 9.86
CA ILE A 257 9.62 -11.13 9.45
C ILE A 257 10.75 -11.50 8.49
N GLU A 258 11.75 -10.66 8.30
CA GLU A 258 12.83 -10.84 7.31
C GLU A 258 13.60 -12.14 7.56
N TRP A 259 13.89 -12.44 8.83
CA TRP A 259 14.56 -13.68 9.19
C TRP A 259 13.68 -14.91 8.90
N ILE A 260 12.36 -14.84 9.13
CA ILE A 260 11.41 -15.92 8.81
C ILE A 260 11.38 -16.14 7.31
N ARG A 261 11.34 -15.06 6.52
CA ARG A 261 11.38 -15.11 5.05
C ARG A 261 12.67 -15.76 4.57
N ASN A 262 13.82 -15.39 5.14
CA ASN A 262 15.13 -15.98 4.81
C ASN A 262 15.20 -17.47 5.16
N VAL A 263 14.68 -17.89 6.31
CA VAL A 263 14.65 -19.32 6.68
C VAL A 263 13.69 -20.09 5.76
N ASN A 264 12.50 -19.55 5.49
CA ASN A 264 11.52 -20.18 4.62
C ASN A 264 12.01 -20.32 3.18
N SER A 265 12.81 -19.37 2.67
CA SER A 265 13.40 -19.49 1.33
C SER A 265 14.45 -20.61 1.26
N MET A 266 15.23 -20.82 2.32
CA MET A 266 16.17 -21.96 2.42
C MET A 266 15.46 -23.32 2.45
N LEU A 267 14.23 -23.38 2.98
CA LEU A 267 13.42 -24.61 2.99
C LEU A 267 12.74 -24.91 1.65
N ARG A 268 12.65 -23.92 0.76
CA ARG A 268 12.04 -24.04 -0.57
C ARG A 268 13.06 -24.24 -1.69
N ALA A 269 14.35 -24.16 -1.38
CA ALA A 269 15.48 -24.45 -2.28
C ALA A 269 15.82 -25.94 -2.27
#